data_AF-A0A251QFX3-F1
#
_entry.id   AF-A0A251QFX3-F1
#
_cell.length_a   1.000
_cell.length_b   1.000
_cell.length_c   1.000
_cell.angle_alpha   90.00
_cell.angle_beta   90.00
_cell.angle_gamma   90.00
#
_symmetry.space_group_name_H-M   'P 1'
#
loop_
_entity.id
_entity.type
_entity.pdbx_description
1 polymer ?
#
loop_
_entity_poly.entity_id
_entity_poly.type
_entity_poly.pdbx_seq_one_letter_code
_entity_poly.pdbx_strand_id
1 'polypeptide(L)'
;MTVGAGICVEDGNLMVFGNKVLSDVHDNVVVTPASGGALTNGAFIGVQSDQIGSRRVFPIGKLDGLHFMCVFRFKLWWMTQRMGTSGQDVPFETQFLIVETKEGSDFGEGSKDGVDQSAVYTVFLPILEGDFRAVLQGNELNEIEICLESGDPAVAGCCGRCLFSDYGVEIRAARLVEGPRKPFNHRNRRLCL
;
A
#
# COMPACT_ATOMS: atom_id res chain seq x y z
N MET A 1 -21.31 -7.96 -5.12
CA MET A 1 -21.03 -6.95 -4.08
C MET A 1 -20.63 -7.68 -2.82
N THR A 2 -19.34 -7.73 -2.51
CA THR A 2 -18.82 -8.31 -1.27
C THR A 2 -18.30 -7.16 -0.42
N VAL A 3 -19.13 -6.67 0.51
CA VAL A 3 -18.75 -5.66 1.49
C VAL A 3 -17.88 -6.35 2.54
N GLY A 4 -16.57 -6.35 2.32
CA GLY A 4 -15.58 -6.79 3.30
C GLY A 4 -14.82 -5.59 3.84
N ALA A 5 -14.79 -5.41 5.16
CA ALA A 5 -13.86 -4.55 5.91
C ALA A 5 -13.74 -3.05 5.53
N GLY A 6 -14.56 -2.53 4.60
CA GLY A 6 -14.45 -1.17 4.10
C GLY A 6 -13.29 -0.95 3.11
N ILE A 7 -12.69 -2.02 2.58
CA ILE A 7 -11.62 -1.97 1.58
C ILE A 7 -12.13 -2.61 0.29
N CYS A 8 -12.13 -1.86 -0.81
CA CYS A 8 -12.61 -2.34 -2.12
C CYS A 8 -11.92 -1.62 -3.28
N VAL A 9 -12.07 -2.17 -4.49
CA VAL A 9 -11.72 -1.48 -5.74
C VAL A 9 -13.02 -1.06 -6.42
N GLU A 10 -13.20 0.23 -6.64
CA GLU A 10 -14.40 0.83 -7.25
C GLU A 10 -13.98 1.87 -8.29
N ASP A 11 -14.54 1.77 -9.51
CA ASP A 11 -14.26 2.67 -10.64
C ASP A 11 -12.75 2.88 -10.91
N GLY A 12 -11.95 1.81 -10.79
CA GLY A 12 -10.50 1.86 -10.96
C GLY A 12 -9.74 2.52 -9.80
N ASN A 13 -10.35 2.65 -8.63
CA ASN A 13 -9.73 3.25 -7.44
C ASN A 13 -9.73 2.27 -6.27
N LEU A 14 -8.63 2.22 -5.51
CA LEU A 14 -8.57 1.49 -4.25
C LEU A 14 -9.14 2.38 -3.15
N MET A 15 -10.29 1.97 -2.62
CA MET A 15 -11.04 2.67 -1.60
C MET A 15 -10.81 2.01 -0.23
N VAL A 16 -10.55 2.82 0.80
CA VAL A 16 -10.42 2.40 2.19
C VAL A 16 -11.29 3.30 3.07
N PHE A 17 -12.30 2.71 3.70
CA PHE A 17 -13.35 3.40 4.44
C PHE A 17 -13.98 4.57 3.67
N GLY A 18 -14.21 4.38 2.37
CA GLY A 18 -14.77 5.41 1.48
C GLY A 18 -13.77 6.49 1.03
N ASN A 19 -12.50 6.40 1.43
CA ASN A 19 -11.45 7.30 0.99
C ASN A 19 -10.61 6.63 -0.11
N LYS A 20 -10.36 7.37 -1.19
CA LYS A 20 -9.47 6.93 -2.26
C LYS A 20 -8.02 6.93 -1.77
N VAL A 21 -7.35 5.79 -1.86
CA VAL A 21 -5.93 5.63 -1.50
C VAL A 21 -5.05 5.52 -2.75
N LEU A 22 -5.50 4.75 -3.74
CA LEU A 22 -4.84 4.64 -5.05
C LEU A 22 -5.85 4.91 -6.17
N SER A 23 -5.41 5.59 -7.23
CA SER A 23 -6.16 5.77 -8.47
C SER A 23 -5.55 4.93 -9.59
N ASP A 24 -6.25 4.80 -10.73
CA ASP A 24 -5.78 4.05 -11.90
C ASP A 24 -5.30 2.63 -11.52
N VAL A 25 -6.06 1.95 -10.67
CA VAL A 25 -5.77 0.59 -10.23
C VAL A 25 -5.87 -0.37 -11.41
N HIS A 26 -4.84 -1.19 -11.61
CA HIS A 26 -4.77 -2.11 -12.75
C HIS A 26 -5.80 -3.25 -12.62
N ASP A 27 -6.34 -3.70 -13.77
CA ASP A 27 -7.40 -4.72 -13.83
C ASP A 27 -7.00 -6.08 -13.25
N ASN A 28 -5.70 -6.36 -13.18
CA ASN A 28 -5.17 -7.60 -12.66
C ASN A 28 -4.94 -7.58 -11.13
N VAL A 29 -5.27 -6.48 -10.46
CA VAL A 29 -5.20 -6.36 -9.00
C VAL A 29 -6.43 -7.00 -8.37
N VAL A 30 -6.21 -7.90 -7.41
CA VAL A 30 -7.26 -8.61 -6.68
C VAL A 30 -7.21 -8.22 -5.22
N VAL A 31 -8.35 -7.83 -4.65
CA VAL A 31 -8.48 -7.50 -3.23
C VAL A 31 -9.34 -8.55 -2.53
N THR A 32 -8.74 -9.23 -1.56
CA THR A 32 -9.37 -10.30 -0.78
C THR A 32 -9.54 -9.84 0.67
N PRO A 33 -10.78 -9.63 1.17
CA PRO A 33 -11.00 -9.22 2.55
C PRO A 33 -10.45 -10.24 3.56
N ALA A 34 -9.79 -9.76 4.62
CA ALA A 34 -9.32 -10.63 5.69
C ALA A 34 -10.52 -11.17 6.49
N SER A 35 -10.78 -12.47 6.37
CA SER A 35 -11.90 -13.14 7.04
C SER A 35 -11.41 -13.78 8.34
N GLY A 36 -11.55 -13.09 9.47
CA GLY A 36 -11.22 -13.62 10.79
C GLY A 36 -11.43 -12.57 11.88
N GLY A 37 -12.10 -12.96 12.98
CA GLY A 37 -12.67 -12.06 14.02
C GLY A 37 -11.73 -11.12 14.79
N ALA A 38 -10.48 -10.94 14.34
CA ALA A 38 -9.52 -9.96 14.86
C ALA A 38 -9.04 -8.93 13.81
N LEU A 39 -9.32 -9.13 12.51
CA LEU A 39 -8.92 -8.25 11.41
C LEU A 39 -10.17 -7.69 10.70
N THR A 40 -11.01 -6.97 11.44
CA THR A 40 -12.26 -6.41 10.87
C THR A 40 -12.01 -5.35 9.79
N ASN A 41 -10.78 -4.84 9.68
CA ASN A 41 -10.39 -3.68 8.87
C ASN A 41 -9.14 -3.98 8.00
N GLY A 42 -9.00 -5.22 7.54
CA GLY A 42 -7.87 -5.66 6.73
C GLY A 42 -8.28 -6.35 5.43
N ALA A 43 -7.41 -6.27 4.43
CA ALA A 43 -7.55 -6.97 3.16
C ALA A 43 -6.17 -7.35 2.59
N PHE A 44 -6.11 -8.41 1.81
CA PHE A 44 -4.93 -8.78 1.05
C PHE A 44 -5.06 -8.23 -0.37
N ILE A 45 -3.99 -7.62 -0.88
CA ILE A 45 -3.88 -7.23 -2.29
C ILE A 45 -2.92 -8.18 -2.99
N GLY A 46 -3.43 -8.94 -3.96
CA GLY A 46 -2.65 -9.78 -4.87
C GLY A 46 -2.71 -9.28 -6.31
N VAL A 47 -1.88 -9.84 -7.19
CA VAL A 47 -1.85 -9.50 -8.62
C VAL A 47 -1.92 -10.74 -9.48
N GLN A 48 -2.97 -10.93 -10.27
CA GLN A 48 -3.07 -12.06 -11.18
C GLN A 48 -2.12 -11.89 -12.37
N SER A 49 -1.28 -12.89 -12.64
CA SER A 49 -0.37 -12.87 -13.78
C SER A 49 -0.07 -14.28 -14.27
N ASP A 50 0.07 -14.44 -15.58
CA ASP A 50 0.51 -15.67 -16.24
C ASP A 50 2.05 -15.77 -16.33
N GLN A 51 2.74 -14.73 -15.88
CA GLN A 51 4.19 -14.59 -16.00
C GLN A 51 4.93 -15.32 -14.88
N ILE A 52 5.91 -16.15 -15.28
CA ILE A 52 6.73 -17.01 -14.41
C ILE A 52 8.14 -16.41 -14.31
N GLY A 53 8.63 -16.10 -13.11
CA GLY A 53 10.04 -15.75 -12.90
C GLY A 53 10.43 -15.60 -11.43
N SER A 54 11.72 -15.71 -11.14
CA SER A 54 12.30 -15.53 -9.80
C SER A 54 12.26 -14.08 -9.31
N ARG A 55 12.05 -13.11 -10.21
CA ARG A 55 11.79 -11.70 -9.88
C ARG A 55 10.72 -11.14 -10.81
N ARG A 56 9.69 -10.52 -10.25
CA ARG A 56 8.58 -9.88 -10.98
C ARG A 56 8.17 -8.57 -10.32
N VAL A 57 7.75 -7.62 -11.13
CA VAL A 57 7.31 -6.29 -10.69
C VAL A 57 5.95 -6.03 -11.31
N PHE A 58 4.99 -5.63 -10.48
CA PHE A 58 3.62 -5.39 -10.89
C PHE A 58 3.15 -4.02 -10.40
N PRO A 59 2.80 -3.08 -11.30
CA PRO A 59 2.14 -1.86 -10.88
C PRO A 59 0.75 -2.19 -10.34
N ILE A 60 0.38 -1.56 -9.21
CA ILE A 60 -0.95 -1.74 -8.62
C ILE A 60 -1.86 -0.54 -8.88
N GLY A 61 -1.33 0.68 -8.82
CA GLY A 61 -2.09 1.91 -8.98
C GLY A 61 -1.29 3.12 -8.52
N LYS A 62 -1.78 4.32 -8.83
CA LYS A 62 -1.12 5.59 -8.56
C LYS A 62 -1.40 6.11 -7.17
N LEU A 63 -0.34 6.54 -6.50
CA LEU A 63 -0.41 7.32 -5.27
C LEU A 63 -0.10 8.77 -5.61
N ASP A 64 -1.06 9.67 -5.50
CA ASP A 64 -0.85 11.09 -5.78
C ASP A 64 -1.64 11.97 -4.79
N GLY A 65 -1.00 13.04 -4.33
CA GLY A 65 -1.59 14.03 -3.43
C GLY A 65 -1.83 13.58 -1.97
N LEU A 66 -1.49 12.35 -1.60
CA LEU A 66 -1.68 11.82 -0.22
C LEU A 66 -0.37 11.76 0.55
N HIS A 67 -0.35 12.27 1.78
CA HIS A 67 0.83 12.17 2.64
C HIS A 67 1.10 10.72 3.01
N PHE A 68 2.35 10.31 2.85
CA PHE A 68 2.79 8.98 3.29
C PHE A 68 4.08 9.03 4.08
N MET A 69 4.30 7.98 4.87
CA MET A 69 5.60 7.62 5.43
C MET A 69 5.91 6.18 5.07
N CYS A 70 7.10 5.91 4.57
CA CYS A 70 7.58 4.56 4.27
C CYS A 70 8.89 4.27 5.01
N VAL A 71 9.19 2.98 5.17
CA VAL A 71 10.49 2.48 5.64
C VAL A 71 11.06 1.57 4.57
N PHE A 72 12.28 1.87 4.13
CA PHE A 72 12.93 1.16 3.03
C PHE A 72 14.36 0.78 3.40
N ARG A 73 14.83 -0.30 2.78
CA ARG A 73 16.17 -0.84 2.98
C ARG A 73 17.12 -0.32 1.90
N PHE A 74 18.07 0.52 2.29
CA PHE A 74 19.08 1.07 1.35
C PHE A 74 20.45 0.37 1.45
N LYS A 75 20.66 -0.44 2.49
CA LYS A 75 21.79 -1.38 2.64
C LYS A 75 21.30 -2.62 3.40
N LEU A 76 21.99 -3.76 3.27
CA LEU A 76 21.58 -5.06 3.84
C LEU A 76 21.05 -4.98 5.29
N TRP A 77 21.73 -4.25 6.17
CA TRP A 77 21.38 -4.11 7.59
C TRP A 77 20.85 -2.71 7.98
N TRP A 78 20.55 -1.83 7.01
CA TRP A 78 20.08 -0.47 7.30
C TRP A 78 18.72 -0.20 6.67
N MET A 79 17.81 0.31 7.50
CA MET A 79 16.55 0.89 7.07
C MET A 79 16.49 2.36 7.45
N THR A 80 15.81 3.16 6.63
CA THR A 80 15.51 4.55 6.95
C THR A 80 14.09 4.86 6.50
N GLN A 81 13.49 5.90 7.09
CA GLN A 81 12.19 6.38 6.67
C GLN A 81 12.29 7.44 5.57
N ARG A 82 11.27 7.50 4.72
CA ARG A 82 11.02 8.63 3.80
C ARG A 82 9.55 9.03 3.87
N MET A 83 9.32 10.33 3.77
CA MET A 83 7.99 10.92 3.67
C MET A 83 7.84 11.52 2.28
N GLY A 84 6.62 11.51 1.76
CA GLY A 84 6.32 12.06 0.44
C GLY A 84 4.84 12.23 0.21
N THR A 85 4.49 12.63 -1.00
CA THR A 85 3.10 12.80 -1.44
C THR A 85 2.77 12.14 -2.77
N SER A 86 3.77 11.52 -3.41
CA SER A 86 3.65 10.90 -4.72
C SER A 86 4.28 9.50 -4.76
N GLY A 87 3.72 8.59 -5.54
CA GLY A 87 4.22 7.22 -5.69
C GLY A 87 5.69 7.16 -6.11
N GLN A 88 6.16 8.09 -6.96
CA GLN A 88 7.57 8.15 -7.37
C GLN A 88 8.54 8.43 -6.21
N ASP A 89 8.05 8.98 -5.10
CA ASP A 89 8.87 9.21 -3.91
C ASP A 89 9.12 7.93 -3.11
N VAL A 90 8.39 6.84 -3.38
CA VAL A 90 8.55 5.56 -2.68
C VAL A 90 9.82 4.87 -3.15
N PRO A 91 10.84 4.70 -2.29
CA PRO A 91 12.09 4.08 -2.71
C PRO A 91 11.95 2.59 -2.98
N PHE A 92 12.89 2.06 -3.76
CA PHE A 92 13.08 0.62 -3.89
C PHE A 92 13.26 -0.06 -2.53
N GLU A 93 12.86 -1.33 -2.44
CA GLU A 93 12.99 -2.14 -1.22
C GLU A 93 12.21 -1.55 -0.02
N THR A 94 11.09 -0.89 -0.28
CA THR A 94 10.16 -0.43 0.77
C THR A 94 9.49 -1.63 1.43
N GLN A 95 9.69 -1.77 2.74
CA GLN A 95 9.17 -2.89 3.55
C GLN A 95 7.86 -2.54 4.27
N PHE A 96 7.49 -1.26 4.27
CA PHE A 96 6.38 -0.74 5.03
C PHE A 96 6.00 0.64 4.49
N LEU A 97 4.71 0.88 4.26
CA LEU A 97 4.19 2.17 3.80
C LEU A 97 2.89 2.48 4.55
N ILE A 98 2.77 3.70 5.10
CA ILE A 98 1.53 4.22 5.67
C ILE A 98 1.09 5.42 4.84
N VAL A 99 -0.16 5.43 4.40
CA VAL A 99 -0.80 6.55 3.71
C VAL A 99 -1.86 7.17 4.62
N GLU A 100 -1.82 8.48 4.74
CA GLU A 100 -2.81 9.28 5.47
C GLU A 100 -3.89 9.76 4.50
N THR A 101 -5.15 9.45 4.83
CA THR A 101 -6.34 9.95 4.14
C THR A 101 -7.20 10.74 5.12
N LYS A 102 -7.91 11.75 4.65
CA LYS A 102 -8.82 12.56 5.47
C LYS A 102 -10.24 12.15 5.15
N GLU A 103 -11.02 11.83 6.18
CA GLU A 103 -12.43 11.50 6.02
C GLU A 103 -13.19 12.77 5.59
N GLY A 104 -13.78 12.77 4.38
CA GLY A 104 -14.76 13.79 3.95
C GLY A 104 -14.44 14.72 2.79
N SER A 105 -13.53 14.39 1.86
CA SER A 105 -13.21 15.32 0.75
C SER A 105 -13.98 15.14 -0.57
N ASP A 106 -14.70 14.03 -0.81
CA ASP A 106 -15.21 13.73 -2.18
C ASP A 106 -16.74 13.66 -2.34
N PHE A 107 -17.55 14.15 -1.39
CA PHE A 107 -18.98 14.39 -1.64
C PHE A 107 -19.44 15.77 -1.13
N GLY A 108 -19.47 16.73 -2.06
CA GLY A 108 -20.33 17.91 -1.98
C GLY A 108 -19.70 19.16 -1.34
N GLU A 109 -19.66 20.24 -2.12
CA GLU A 109 -19.70 21.60 -1.59
C GLU A 109 -20.76 21.68 -0.48
N GLY A 110 -20.40 22.10 0.74
CA GLY A 110 -21.37 22.78 1.61
C GLY A 110 -21.42 22.47 3.11
N SER A 111 -20.58 21.63 3.72
CA SER A 111 -20.59 21.53 5.20
C SER A 111 -19.52 22.42 5.84
N LYS A 112 -19.87 23.70 5.97
CA LYS A 112 -19.31 24.58 7.01
C LYS A 112 -19.82 24.09 8.37
N ASP A 113 -19.14 23.13 8.98
CA ASP A 113 -19.13 22.98 10.44
C ASP A 113 -17.88 22.19 10.83
N GLY A 114 -17.05 22.81 11.68
CA GLY A 114 -15.76 22.31 12.12
C GLY A 114 -15.88 21.13 13.10
N VAL A 115 -16.43 20.01 12.61
CA VAL A 115 -16.41 18.73 13.30
C VAL A 115 -15.19 17.97 12.79
N ASP A 116 -14.37 17.49 13.73
CA ASP A 116 -13.03 16.94 13.52
C ASP A 116 -12.91 16.03 12.28
N GLN A 117 -12.04 16.44 11.34
CA GLN A 117 -11.64 15.59 10.22
C GLN A 117 -10.76 14.46 10.77
N SER A 118 -11.38 13.32 11.07
CA SER A 118 -10.64 12.15 11.53
C SER A 118 -9.74 11.62 10.41
N ALA A 119 -8.45 11.46 10.70
CA ALA A 119 -7.49 10.91 9.74
C ALA A 119 -7.56 9.37 9.74
N VAL A 120 -7.72 8.79 8.56
CA VAL A 120 -7.67 7.35 8.33
C VAL A 120 -6.29 7.00 7.80
N TYR A 121 -5.61 6.10 8.51
CA TYR A 121 -4.29 5.62 8.13
C TYR A 121 -4.39 4.22 7.53
N THR A 122 -3.91 4.11 6.29
CA THR A 122 -3.85 2.85 5.54
C THR A 122 -2.41 2.36 5.54
N VAL A 123 -2.18 1.19 6.10
CA VAL A 123 -0.87 0.53 6.14
C VAL A 123 -0.80 -0.50 5.04
N PHE A 124 0.22 -0.42 4.20
CA PHE A 124 0.63 -1.46 3.26
C PHE A 124 1.82 -2.22 3.86
N LEU A 125 1.63 -3.50 4.11
CA LEU A 125 2.63 -4.40 4.67
C LEU A 125 2.90 -5.55 3.68
N PRO A 126 4.01 -5.49 2.92
CA PRO A 126 4.46 -6.62 2.13
C PRO A 126 4.70 -7.82 3.03
N ILE A 127 4.02 -8.93 2.76
CA ILE A 127 4.20 -10.18 3.50
C ILE A 127 5.14 -11.12 2.74
N LEU A 128 5.74 -12.04 3.49
CA LEU A 128 6.46 -13.18 2.93
C LEU A 128 5.44 -14.28 2.67
N GLU A 129 5.46 -14.83 1.46
CA GLU A 129 4.64 -15.98 1.14
C GLU A 129 5.42 -16.97 0.30
N GLY A 130 5.38 -18.24 0.74
CA GLY A 130 6.16 -19.32 0.12
C GLY A 130 7.64 -18.96 0.00
N ASP A 131 8.17 -19.19 -1.20
CA ASP A 131 9.57 -18.93 -1.56
C ASP A 131 9.81 -17.48 -2.01
N PHE A 132 8.80 -16.60 -1.96
CA PHE A 132 8.88 -15.25 -2.48
C PHE A 132 8.77 -14.20 -1.36
N ARG A 133 9.63 -13.18 -1.45
CA ARG A 133 9.50 -11.95 -0.68
C ARG A 133 8.80 -10.89 -1.52
N ALA A 134 7.87 -10.16 -0.91
CA ALA A 134 7.29 -8.97 -1.50
C ALA A 134 7.96 -7.71 -0.94
N VAL A 135 8.18 -6.72 -1.79
CA VAL A 135 8.58 -5.36 -1.41
C VAL A 135 7.80 -4.34 -2.23
N LEU A 136 7.68 -3.11 -1.74
CA LEU A 136 7.10 -1.99 -2.49
C LEU A 136 8.20 -1.14 -3.13
N GLN A 137 7.85 -0.50 -4.22
CA GLN A 137 8.65 0.54 -4.86
C GLN A 137 7.74 1.50 -5.64
N GLY A 138 8.22 2.72 -5.88
CA GLY A 138 7.57 3.67 -6.78
C GLY A 138 8.17 3.61 -8.19
N ASN A 139 7.44 4.15 -9.16
CA ASN A 139 7.93 4.36 -10.53
C ASN A 139 7.74 5.81 -11.01
N GLU A 140 8.22 6.11 -12.22
CA GLU A 140 8.15 7.45 -12.84
C GLU A 140 6.72 7.91 -13.17
N LEU A 141 5.74 7.00 -13.15
CA LEU A 141 4.33 7.27 -13.42
C LEU A 141 3.52 7.49 -12.13
N ASN A 142 4.19 7.64 -10.99
CA ASN A 142 3.61 7.73 -9.64
C ASN A 142 2.84 6.47 -9.23
N GLU A 143 3.09 5.33 -9.88
CA GLU A 143 2.50 4.07 -9.48
C GLU A 143 3.29 3.45 -8.33
N ILE A 144 2.56 2.84 -7.41
CA ILE A 144 3.12 1.88 -6.48
C ILE A 144 3.22 0.54 -7.22
N GLU A 145 4.35 -0.13 -7.05
CA GLU A 145 4.61 -1.45 -7.62
C GLU A 145 4.92 -2.45 -6.52
N ILE A 146 4.40 -3.67 -6.67
CA ILE A 146 4.78 -4.83 -5.87
C ILE A 146 5.90 -5.55 -6.61
N CYS A 147 7.07 -5.65 -5.97
CA CYS A 147 8.18 -6.47 -6.46
C CYS A 147 8.23 -7.77 -5.66
N LEU A 148 8.03 -8.89 -6.36
CA LEU A 148 8.18 -10.24 -5.85
C LEU A 148 9.56 -10.78 -6.24
N GLU A 149 10.27 -11.39 -5.29
CA GLU A 149 11.58 -11.99 -5.56
C GLU A 149 11.81 -13.23 -4.70
N SER A 150 12.29 -14.33 -5.30
CA SER A 150 12.65 -15.55 -4.57
C SER A 150 14.10 -15.59 -4.12
N GLY A 151 14.99 -14.87 -4.82
CA GLY A 151 16.44 -14.95 -4.61
C GLY A 151 17.09 -16.22 -5.17
N ASP A 152 16.31 -17.14 -5.75
CA ASP A 152 16.79 -18.36 -6.41
C ASP A 152 16.31 -18.39 -7.87
N PRO A 153 17.21 -18.34 -8.88
CA PRO A 153 16.87 -18.46 -10.29
C PRO A 153 16.16 -19.77 -10.66
N ALA A 154 16.37 -20.85 -9.91
CA ALA A 154 15.72 -22.13 -10.12
C ALA A 154 14.24 -22.12 -9.68
N VAL A 155 13.88 -21.19 -8.79
CA VAL A 155 12.49 -20.92 -8.42
C VAL A 155 11.90 -20.00 -9.48
N ALA A 156 11.60 -20.59 -10.64
CA ALA A 156 11.02 -19.87 -11.77
C ALA A 156 9.51 -19.63 -11.57
N GLY A 157 8.78 -20.54 -10.91
CA GLY A 157 7.37 -20.32 -10.60
C GLY A 157 6.88 -21.30 -9.54
N CYS A 158 5.96 -20.82 -8.70
CA CYS A 158 5.10 -21.71 -7.94
C CYS A 158 4.28 -22.54 -8.95
N CYS A 159 4.37 -23.87 -8.87
CA CYS A 159 3.75 -24.78 -9.83
C CYS A 159 2.23 -24.58 -9.94
N GLY A 160 1.75 -24.25 -11.15
CA GLY A 160 0.37 -24.46 -11.58
C GLY A 160 -0.63 -23.42 -11.10
N ARG A 161 -1.08 -22.54 -12.01
CA ARG A 161 -2.07 -21.48 -11.74
C ARG A 161 -1.67 -20.60 -10.55
N CYS A 162 -0.69 -19.74 -10.75
CA CYS A 162 -0.55 -18.56 -9.90
C CYS A 162 -1.71 -17.58 -10.20
N LEU A 163 -2.91 -17.93 -9.78
CA LEU A 163 -3.71 -16.92 -9.11
C LEU A 163 -2.83 -16.49 -7.94
N PHE A 164 -2.14 -15.35 -8.02
CA PHE A 164 -1.56 -14.73 -6.83
C PHE A 164 -2.75 -14.18 -6.02
N SER A 165 -3.60 -15.08 -5.55
CA SER A 165 -4.76 -14.78 -4.72
C SER A 165 -4.34 -14.63 -3.26
N ASP A 166 -3.20 -15.22 -2.90
CA ASP A 166 -2.68 -15.20 -1.54
C ASP A 166 -1.39 -14.33 -1.46
N TYR A 167 -0.45 -14.45 -2.42
CA TYR A 167 0.76 -13.61 -2.45
C TYR A 167 0.41 -12.14 -2.58
N GLY A 168 0.48 -11.43 -1.48
CA GLY A 168 -0.05 -10.09 -1.45
C GLY A 168 0.63 -9.14 -0.49
N VAL A 169 0.15 -7.92 -0.53
CA VAL A 169 0.42 -6.91 0.49
C VAL A 169 -0.77 -6.94 1.42
N GLU A 170 -0.52 -7.15 2.71
CA GLU A 170 -1.57 -6.99 3.70
C GLU A 170 -1.82 -5.49 3.87
N ILE A 171 -3.04 -5.08 3.58
CA ILE A 171 -3.53 -3.75 3.90
C ILE A 171 -4.26 -3.80 5.23
N ARG A 172 -3.80 -2.99 6.18
CA ARG A 172 -4.51 -2.75 7.43
C ARG A 172 -4.87 -1.29 7.54
N ALA A 173 -6.15 -1.02 7.75
CA ALA A 173 -6.64 0.33 7.97
C ALA A 173 -6.96 0.53 9.45
N ALA A 174 -6.37 1.57 10.05
CA ALA A 174 -6.61 1.93 11.44
C ALA A 174 -7.15 3.36 11.52
N ARG A 175 -8.28 3.53 12.22
CA ARG A 175 -8.80 4.85 12.62
C ARG A 175 -8.16 5.21 13.96
N LEU A 176 -7.44 6.33 14.01
CA LEU A 176 -6.82 6.81 15.25
C LEU A 176 -7.81 7.72 15.99
N VAL A 177 -8.11 7.40 17.25
CA VAL A 177 -8.93 8.27 18.13
C VAL A 177 -8.14 9.53 18.49
N GLU A 178 -8.84 10.67 18.47
CA GLU A 178 -8.29 12.03 18.38
C GLU A 178 -7.51 12.55 19.60
N GLY A 179 -6.51 13.36 19.28
CA GLY A 179 -5.74 14.25 20.15
C GLY A 179 -4.76 15.04 19.27
N PRO A 180 -4.34 16.27 19.64
CA PRO A 180 -3.60 17.15 18.74
C PRO A 180 -2.26 16.53 18.34
N ARG A 181 -2.14 16.06 17.10
CA ARG A 181 -0.92 15.48 16.54
C ARG A 181 -0.47 16.28 15.33
N LYS A 182 0.78 16.75 15.39
CA LYS A 182 1.46 17.33 14.23
C LYS A 182 1.75 16.20 13.24
N PRO A 183 1.47 16.37 11.94
CA PRO A 183 1.80 15.36 10.94
C PRO A 183 3.31 15.11 10.86
N PHE A 184 3.65 13.97 10.27
CA PHE A 184 5.00 13.44 10.05
C PHE A 184 6.03 14.55 9.75
N ASN A 185 6.84 14.88 10.76
CA ASN A 185 7.78 15.99 10.65
C ASN A 185 9.08 15.48 9.99
N HIS A 186 9.43 16.05 8.84
CA HIS A 186 10.65 15.74 8.10
C HIS A 186 11.88 15.96 9.00
N ARG A 187 12.60 14.91 9.39
CA ARG A 187 13.92 15.08 10.03
C ARG A 187 14.93 15.47 8.95
N ASN A 188 14.97 16.74 8.58
CA ASN A 188 16.14 17.32 7.93
C ASN A 188 17.21 17.54 9.00
N ARG A 189 18.04 16.52 9.25
CA ARG A 189 19.36 16.71 9.84
C ARG A 189 20.39 16.25 8.82
N ARG A 190 21.08 17.24 8.25
CA ARG A 190 22.36 17.07 7.57
C ARG A 190 23.24 16.21 8.48
N LEU A 191 23.57 15.01 8.02
CA LEU A 191 24.80 14.34 8.43
C LEU A 191 25.92 15.09 7.71
N CYS A 192 26.43 16.14 8.36
CA CYS A 192 27.79 16.59 8.05
C CYS A 192 28.72 15.46 8.52
N LEU A 193 29.35 14.80 7.56
CA LEU A 193 30.60 14.06 7.77
C LEU A 193 31.71 15.06 8.09
#